data_AF-A0A3N5SL35-F1
#
_entry.id   AF-A0A3N5SL35-F1
#
_cell.length_a   1.000
_cell.length_b   1.000
_cell.length_c   1.000
_cell.angle_alpha   90.00
_cell.angle_beta   90.00
_cell.angle_gamma   90.00
#
_symmetry.space_group_name_H-M   'P 1'
#
loop_
_entity.id
_entity.type
_entity.pdbx_description
1 polymer ?
#
loop_
_entity_poly.entity_id
_entity_poly.type
_entity_poly.pdbx_seq_one_letter_code
_entity_poly.pdbx_strand_id
1 'polypeptide(L)'
;MIKKDFKYREIPYNYTSFSDREIILRYFDDETADIIESLRSQRVTGRSAKLLFEIYGDLFIIDRNPYIFNDYLEDFRKQRRLKRLHRARLDIIIKGANGNPLVLKLVE
;
A
#
# COMPACT_ATOMS: atom_id res chain seq x y z
N MET A 1 2.46 -21.98 -12.51
CA MET A 1 2.75 -22.11 -11.06
C MET A 1 3.42 -20.82 -10.62
N ILE A 2 2.69 -19.91 -9.97
CA ILE A 2 3.26 -18.63 -9.51
C ILE A 2 4.24 -18.98 -8.39
N LYS A 3 5.54 -18.76 -8.62
CA LYS A 3 6.55 -18.90 -7.57
C LYS A 3 6.21 -17.87 -6.49
N LYS A 4 5.85 -18.33 -5.29
CA LYS A 4 5.80 -17.46 -4.10
C LYS A 4 7.23 -17.06 -3.77
N ASP A 5 7.68 -15.93 -4.30
CA ASP A 5 8.89 -15.29 -3.82
C ASP A 5 8.60 -14.74 -2.41
N PHE A 6 8.98 -15.52 -1.40
CA PHE A 6 9.12 -15.04 -0.01
C PHE A 6 10.34 -14.09 0.15
N LYS A 7 10.98 -13.71 -0.97
CA LYS A 7 12.13 -12.81 -1.06
C LYS A 7 11.66 -11.38 -0.84
N TYR A 8 11.72 -10.94 0.42
CA TYR A 8 11.38 -9.60 0.92
C TYR A 8 9.92 -9.17 0.75
N ARG A 9 9.29 -8.86 1.89
CA ARG A 9 7.98 -8.19 1.96
C ARG A 9 8.21 -6.70 2.02
N GLU A 10 7.54 -5.95 1.15
CA GLU A 10 7.54 -4.49 1.19
C GLU A 10 6.27 -3.96 1.86
N ILE A 11 5.15 -4.68 1.75
CA ILE A 11 3.93 -4.39 2.53
C ILE A 11 4.18 -4.78 4.01
N PRO A 12 4.15 -3.83 4.94
CA PRO A 12 4.32 -4.12 6.36
C PRO A 12 3.12 -4.88 6.91
N TYR A 13 3.33 -5.53 8.07
CA TYR A 13 2.31 -6.35 8.75
C TYR A 13 1.81 -7.56 7.94
N ASN A 14 2.50 -7.91 6.84
CA ASN A 14 2.22 -9.11 6.08
C ASN A 14 2.88 -10.35 6.71
N TYR A 15 2.26 -10.84 7.79
CA TYR A 15 2.66 -12.08 8.47
C TYR A 15 1.93 -13.32 7.95
N THR A 16 1.51 -13.30 6.67
CA THR A 16 0.68 -14.37 6.09
C THR A 16 1.28 -15.00 4.86
N SER A 17 0.59 -16.02 4.36
CA SER A 17 0.94 -16.68 3.11
C SER A 17 0.64 -15.81 1.87
N PHE A 18 -0.12 -14.71 1.97
CA PHE A 18 -0.38 -13.82 0.83
C PHE A 18 0.90 -13.10 0.40
N SER A 19 1.23 -13.15 -0.88
CA SER A 19 2.20 -12.29 -1.58
C SER A 19 1.75 -10.83 -1.51
N ASP A 20 2.68 -9.88 -1.69
CA ASP A 20 2.31 -8.46 -1.74
C ASP A 20 1.40 -8.18 -2.95
N ARG A 21 1.59 -8.92 -4.06
CA ARG A 21 0.69 -8.91 -5.22
C ARG A 21 -0.71 -9.41 -4.85
N GLU A 22 -0.83 -10.52 -4.13
CA GLU A 22 -2.14 -11.03 -3.66
C GLU A 22 -2.86 -10.03 -2.74
N ILE A 23 -2.11 -9.28 -1.91
CA ILE A 23 -2.69 -8.21 -1.09
C ILE A 23 -3.19 -7.06 -1.96
N ILE A 24 -2.39 -6.61 -2.93
CA ILE A 24 -2.80 -5.53 -3.86
C ILE A 24 -4.08 -5.94 -4.60
N LEU A 25 -4.12 -7.14 -5.19
CA LEU A 25 -5.29 -7.65 -5.90
C LEU A 25 -6.54 -7.80 -5.03
N ARG A 26 -6.38 -7.96 -3.72
CA ARG A 26 -7.52 -8.06 -2.80
C ARG A 26 -8.26 -6.72 -2.64
N TYR A 27 -7.53 -5.61 -2.70
CA TYR A 27 -8.08 -4.26 -2.46
C TYR A 27 -8.21 -3.41 -3.72
N PHE A 28 -7.50 -3.79 -4.78
CA PHE A 28 -7.44 -3.08 -6.05
C PHE A 28 -7.64 -4.07 -7.21
N ASP A 29 -6.98 -3.85 -8.35
CA ASP A 29 -7.10 -4.64 -9.57
C ASP A 29 -5.73 -5.09 -10.11
N ASP A 30 -5.75 -5.90 -11.18
CA ASP A 30 -4.53 -6.36 -11.87
C ASP A 30 -3.74 -5.20 -12.45
N GLU A 31 -4.40 -4.15 -12.94
CA GLU A 31 -3.71 -2.97 -13.48
C GLU A 31 -2.86 -2.28 -12.41
N THR A 32 -3.39 -2.08 -11.20
CA THR A 32 -2.66 -1.55 -10.05
C THR A 32 -1.46 -2.42 -9.69
N ALA A 33 -1.65 -3.75 -9.69
CA ALA A 33 -0.57 -4.70 -9.42
C ALA A 33 0.55 -4.62 -10.46
N ASP A 34 0.20 -4.54 -11.74
CA ASP A 34 1.15 -4.50 -12.85
C ASP A 34 1.91 -3.16 -12.91
N ILE A 35 1.25 -2.04 -12.57
CA ILE A 35 1.91 -0.73 -12.42
C ILE A 35 2.95 -0.79 -11.30
N ILE A 36 2.61 -1.36 -10.14
CA ILE A 36 3.54 -1.49 -9.01
C ILE A 36 4.74 -2.36 -9.39
N GLU A 37 4.52 -3.49 -10.07
CA GLU A 37 5.60 -4.37 -10.53
C GLU A 37 6.50 -3.67 -11.55
N SER A 38 5.93 -2.89 -12.45
CA SER A 38 6.67 -2.05 -13.41
C SER A 38 7.54 -1.02 -12.69
N LEU A 39 7.00 -0.31 -11.70
CA LEU A 39 7.75 0.70 -10.92
C LEU A 39 8.88 0.06 -10.10
N ARG A 40 8.67 -1.14 -9.53
CA ARG A 40 9.71 -1.90 -8.82
C ARG A 40 10.86 -2.30 -9.74
N SER A 41 10.55 -2.70 -10.98
CA SER A 41 11.58 -3.08 -11.96
C SER A 41 12.54 -1.94 -12.30
N GLN A 42 12.06 -0.70 -12.21
CA GLN A 42 12.85 0.50 -12.52
C GLN A 42 13.79 0.92 -11.38
N ARG A 43 13.70 0.31 -10.18
CA ARG A 43 14.48 0.67 -8.96
C ARG A 43 14.42 2.16 -8.57
N VAL A 44 13.41 2.89 -9.04
CA VAL A 44 13.29 4.35 -8.89
C VAL A 44 12.80 4.76 -7.48
N THR A 45 12.36 3.84 -6.63
CA THR A 45 11.47 4.19 -5.52
C THR A 45 11.96 3.68 -4.17
N GLY A 46 12.68 4.51 -3.40
CA GLY A 46 12.96 4.24 -1.99
C GLY A 46 11.84 4.77 -1.08
N ARG A 47 11.72 6.10 -1.00
CA ARG A 47 10.80 6.75 -0.07
C ARG A 47 9.33 6.64 -0.50
N SER A 48 8.99 6.95 -1.76
CA SER A 48 7.60 6.94 -2.23
C SER A 48 6.99 5.54 -2.22
N ALA A 49 7.75 4.51 -2.63
CA ALA A 49 7.28 3.12 -2.56
C ALA A 49 7.04 2.67 -1.12
N LYS A 50 7.96 2.98 -0.20
CA LYS A 50 7.77 2.67 1.22
C LYS A 50 6.48 3.31 1.77
N LEU A 51 6.22 4.57 1.46
CA LEU A 51 4.99 5.25 1.89
C LEU A 51 3.73 4.62 1.31
N LEU A 52 3.76 4.20 0.04
CA LEU A 52 2.64 3.52 -0.60
C LEU A 52 2.38 2.16 0.06
N PHE A 53 3.42 1.37 0.29
CA PHE A 53 3.29 0.07 0.95
C PHE A 53 2.86 0.20 2.41
N GLU A 54 3.26 1.25 3.14
CA GLU A 54 2.72 1.55 4.46
C GLU A 54 1.20 1.79 4.42
N ILE A 55 0.67 2.48 3.41
CA ILE A 55 -0.78 2.66 3.23
C ILE A 55 -1.46 1.31 3.02
N TYR A 56 -0.93 0.46 2.14
CA TYR A 56 -1.48 -0.87 1.89
C TYR A 56 -1.41 -1.78 3.13
N GLY A 57 -0.33 -1.67 3.90
CA GLY A 57 -0.18 -2.38 5.17
C GLY A 57 -1.22 -1.95 6.20
N ASP A 58 -1.48 -0.64 6.32
CA ASP A 58 -2.53 -0.11 7.19
C ASP A 58 -3.91 -0.65 6.78
N LEU A 59 -4.24 -0.64 5.49
CA LEU A 59 -5.50 -1.21 4.98
C LEU A 59 -5.60 -2.71 5.32
N PHE A 60 -4.55 -3.47 5.04
CA PHE A 60 -4.53 -4.91 5.23
C PHE A 60 -4.64 -5.33 6.70
N ILE A 61 -3.94 -4.65 7.61
CA ILE A 61 -3.98 -4.99 9.03
C ILE A 61 -5.33 -4.60 9.66
N ILE A 62 -5.91 -3.47 9.26
CA ILE A 62 -7.21 -3.01 9.74
C ILE A 62 -8.32 -3.96 9.26
N ASP A 63 -8.33 -4.32 7.98
CA ASP A 63 -9.34 -5.22 7.41
C ASP A 63 -9.33 -6.62 8.05
N ARG A 64 -8.14 -7.15 8.37
CA ARG A 64 -8.01 -8.55 8.82
C ARG A 64 -7.95 -8.77 10.31
N ASN A 65 -7.77 -7.71 11.11
CA ASN A 65 -7.73 -7.83 12.56
C ASN A 65 -9.01 -7.22 13.16
N PRO A 66 -9.97 -8.05 13.64
CA PRO A 66 -11.24 -7.54 14.15
C PRO A 66 -11.07 -6.61 15.36
N TYR A 67 -10.01 -6.78 16.16
CA TYR A 67 -9.73 -5.88 17.28
C TYR A 67 -9.29 -4.50 16.80
N ILE A 68 -8.42 -4.45 15.79
CA ILE A 68 -7.99 -3.16 15.21
C ILE A 68 -9.15 -2.52 14.47
N PHE A 69 -9.92 -3.29 13.70
CA PHE A 69 -11.11 -2.81 13.02
C PHE A 69 -12.09 -2.16 13.99
N ASN A 70 -12.44 -2.86 15.08
CA ASN A 70 -13.35 -2.34 16.11
C ASN A 70 -12.78 -1.09 16.79
N ASP A 71 -11.48 -1.06 17.08
CA ASP A 71 -10.81 0.11 17.65
C ASP A 71 -10.90 1.36 16.74
N TYR A 72 -10.82 1.18 15.42
CA TYR A 72 -11.08 2.25 14.47
C TYR A 72 -12.57 2.57 14.30
N LEU A 73 -13.46 1.58 14.41
CA LEU A 73 -14.91 1.76 14.33
C LEU A 73 -15.45 2.61 15.49
N GLU A 74 -14.91 2.40 16.70
CA GLU A 74 -15.36 3.04 17.94
C GLU A 74 -14.76 4.45 18.16
N ASP A 75 -13.59 4.76 17.57
CA ASP A 75 -12.91 6.06 17.75
C ASP A 75 -12.75 6.84 16.44
N PHE A 76 -13.66 7.79 16.20
CA PHE A 76 -13.61 8.70 15.05
C PHE A 76 -12.31 9.52 14.96
N ARG A 77 -11.61 9.76 16.08
CA ARG A 77 -10.35 10.50 16.10
C ARG A 77 -9.23 9.66 15.50
N LYS A 78 -9.24 8.33 15.72
CA LYS A 78 -8.30 7.40 15.08
C LYS A 78 -8.53 7.37 13.57
N GLN A 79 -9.79 7.29 13.12
CA GLN A 79 -10.12 7.36 11.69
C GLN A 79 -9.61 8.67 11.05
N ARG A 80 -9.87 9.81 11.71
CA ARG A 80 -9.40 11.12 11.23
C ARG A 80 -7.87 11.21 11.17
N ARG A 81 -7.18 10.67 12.17
CA ARG A 81 -5.72 10.63 12.21
C ARG A 81 -5.14 9.77 11.10
N LEU A 82 -5.69 8.58 10.88
CA LEU A 82 -5.27 7.68 9.80
C LEU A 82 -5.50 8.32 8.44
N LYS A 83 -6.69 8.90 8.20
CA LYS A 83 -6.99 9.62 6.95
C LYS A 83 -6.02 10.79 6.71
N ARG A 84 -5.68 11.55 7.76
CA ARG A 84 -4.69 12.63 7.66
C ARG A 84 -3.30 12.10 7.33
N LEU A 85 -2.89 11.00 7.95
CA LEU A 85 -1.62 10.34 7.69
C LEU A 85 -1.54 9.85 6.24
N HIS A 86 -2.55 9.14 5.76
CA HIS A 86 -2.62 8.65 4.38
C HIS A 86 -2.57 9.79 3.36
N ARG A 87 -3.32 10.87 3.58
CA ARG A 87 -3.24 12.09 2.75
C ARG A 87 -1.82 12.67 2.70
N ALA A 88 -1.17 12.83 3.85
CA ALA A 88 0.19 13.35 3.90
C ALA A 88 1.21 12.45 3.18
N ARG A 89 1.03 11.12 3.24
CA ARG A 89 1.85 10.16 2.50
C ARG A 89 1.62 10.28 0.99
N LEU A 90 0.36 10.35 0.55
CA LEU A 90 0.01 10.54 -0.86
C LEU A 90 0.56 11.85 -1.41
N ASP A 91 0.48 12.96 -0.67
CA ASP A 91 1.06 14.25 -1.07
C ASP A 91 2.57 14.15 -1.33
N ILE A 92 3.30 13.38 -0.50
CA ILE A 92 4.74 13.15 -0.69
C ILE A 92 4.99 12.28 -1.93
N ILE A 93 4.18 11.25 -2.15
CA ILE A 93 4.29 10.37 -3.33
C ILE A 93 4.07 11.18 -4.61
N ILE A 94 3.00 11.98 -4.66
CA ILE A 94 2.66 12.86 -5.80
C ILE A 94 3.79 13.85 -6.08
N LYS A 95 4.30 14.54 -5.04
CA LYS A 95 5.43 15.48 -5.19
C LYS A 95 6.70 14.79 -5.68
N GLY A 96 6.95 13.56 -5.24
CA GLY A 96 8.09 12.76 -5.65
C GLY A 96 7.92 12.08 -7.01
N ALA A 97 6.72 12.12 -7.61
CA ALA A 97 6.44 11.46 -8.89
C ALA A 97 7.19 12.12 -10.06
N ASN A 98 7.52 13.41 -9.96
CA ASN A 98 8.18 14.18 -11.03
C ASN A 98 7.50 14.02 -12.40
N GLY A 99 6.16 13.97 -12.42
CA GLY A 99 5.39 13.77 -13.65
C GLY A 99 5.37 12.34 -14.19
N ASN A 100 5.84 11.34 -13.43
CA ASN A 100 5.72 9.94 -13.83
C ASN A 100 4.25 9.52 -13.93
N PRO A 101 3.74 9.19 -15.13
CA PRO A 101 2.32 8.92 -15.34
C PRO A 101 1.82 7.68 -14.60
N LEU A 102 2.71 6.70 -14.37
CA LEU A 102 2.37 5.48 -13.64
C LEU A 102 2.12 5.77 -12.15
N VAL A 103 2.96 6.63 -11.55
CA VAL A 103 2.79 7.02 -10.15
C VAL A 103 1.53 7.87 -9.98
N LEU A 104 1.27 8.79 -10.90
CA LEU A 104 0.06 9.63 -10.88
C LEU A 104 -1.21 8.77 -11.00
N LYS A 105 -1.21 7.78 -11.90
CA LYS A 105 -2.32 6.85 -12.05
C LYS A 105 -2.62 6.03 -10.78
N LEU A 106 -1.62 5.75 -9.94
CA LEU A 106 -1.83 5.03 -8.66
C LEU A 106 -2.45 5.88 -7.55
N VAL A 107 -2.43 7.21 -7.67
CA VAL A 107 -2.79 8.13 -6.57
C VAL A 107 -3.93 9.08 -6.92
N GLU A 108 -4.47 9.01 -8.14
CA GLU A 108 -5.74 9.62 -8.55
C GLU A 108 -6.95 8.88 -7.94
#